data_AF-A0A132GRS2-F1
#
_entry.id   AF-A0A132GRS2-F1
#
_cell.length_a   1.000
_cell.length_b   1.000
_cell.length_c   1.000
_cell.angle_alpha   90.00
_cell.angle_beta   90.00
_cell.angle_gamma   90.00
#
_symmetry.space_group_name_H-M   'P 1'
#
loop_
_entity.id
_entity.type
_entity.pdbx_description
1 polymer ?
#
loop_
_entity_poly.entity_id
_entity_poly.type
_entity_poly.pdbx_seq_one_letter_code
_entity_poly.pdbx_strand_id
1 'polypeptide(L)'
;MLLSCKQNTNMNTLNLTQEWDKTFPKSELVNHSKVTFHNRYGIELAADMYVPKESLRQAQGDKRLPAIAVSGPFGAVKEQSAGLYAQHMAELGFLTIAFDPSFTGESGGEPRRMASP
;
A
#
# COMPACT_ATOMS: atom_id res chain seq x y z
N MET A 1 -39.40 17.60 12.33
CA MET A 1 -38.35 18.39 11.67
C MET A 1 -37.20 17.44 11.37
N LEU A 2 -37.22 16.82 10.18
CA LEU A 2 -36.18 15.88 9.73
C LEU A 2 -35.09 16.69 9.04
N LEU A 3 -33.94 16.88 9.69
CA LEU A 3 -32.74 17.34 9.00
C LEU A 3 -32.07 16.13 8.34
N SER A 4 -32.31 15.98 7.04
CA SER A 4 -31.50 15.17 6.15
C SER A 4 -30.12 15.81 6.06
N CYS A 5 -29.12 15.19 6.69
CA CYS A 5 -27.72 15.54 6.46
C CYS A 5 -27.31 14.91 5.12
N LYS A 6 -27.35 15.71 4.04
CA LYS A 6 -26.72 15.33 2.77
C LYS A 6 -25.21 15.29 3.00
N GLN A 7 -24.65 14.10 3.19
CA GLN A 7 -23.21 13.90 3.06
C GLN A 7 -22.86 14.04 1.58
N ASN A 8 -22.28 15.18 1.23
CA ASN A 8 -21.73 15.42 -0.10
C ASN A 8 -20.35 14.75 -0.17
N THR A 9 -20.32 13.41 -0.22
CA THR A 9 -19.08 12.65 -0.41
C THR A 9 -18.72 12.63 -1.89
N ASN A 10 -18.14 13.73 -2.39
CA ASN A 10 -17.18 13.60 -3.49
C ASN A 10 -15.89 13.02 -2.87
N MET A 11 -15.91 11.73 -2.55
CA MET A 11 -14.67 11.00 -2.30
C MET A 11 -13.94 10.96 -3.64
N ASN A 12 -12.91 11.79 -3.79
CA ASN A 12 -11.93 11.60 -4.87
C ASN A 12 -11.19 10.31 -4.56
N THR A 13 -11.76 9.19 -5.01
CA THR A 13 -11.11 7.88 -4.93
C THR A 13 -9.77 7.96 -5.66
N LEU A 14 -8.70 7.50 -5.02
CA LEU A 14 -7.39 7.42 -5.66
C LEU A 14 -7.48 6.56 -6.93
N ASN A 15 -6.95 7.06 -8.04
CA ASN A 15 -6.86 6.29 -9.28
C ASN A 15 -5.58 5.45 -9.25
N LEU A 16 -5.73 4.15 -8.98
CA LEU A 16 -4.62 3.21 -8.82
C LEU A 16 -4.37 2.44 -10.11
N THR A 17 -3.11 2.35 -10.52
CA THR A 17 -2.67 1.54 -11.66
C THR A 17 -2.97 0.06 -11.42
N GLN A 18 -3.59 -0.60 -12.39
CA GLN A 18 -4.02 -2.00 -12.29
C GLN A 18 -2.96 -3.00 -12.80
N GLU A 19 -2.08 -2.52 -13.67
CA GLU A 19 -0.98 -3.32 -14.22
C GLU A 19 0.18 -3.42 -13.24
N TRP A 20 1.11 -4.35 -13.50
CA TRP A 20 2.34 -4.45 -12.74
C TRP A 20 3.29 -3.30 -13.11
N ASP A 21 3.31 -2.27 -12.27
CA ASP A 21 4.00 -0.99 -12.45
C ASP A 21 5.33 -0.88 -11.67
N LYS A 22 5.82 -2.00 -11.12
CA LYS A 22 7.02 -2.05 -10.27
C LYS A 22 8.29 -2.10 -11.12
N THR A 23 9.38 -1.56 -10.60
CA THR A 23 10.70 -1.60 -11.27
C THR A 23 11.41 -2.95 -11.15
N PHE A 24 10.72 -3.99 -10.69
CA PHE A 24 11.23 -5.32 -10.42
C PHE A 24 10.18 -6.38 -10.83
N PRO A 25 10.58 -7.61 -11.16
CA PRO A 25 9.64 -8.64 -11.60
C PRO A 25 8.70 -9.08 -10.47
N LYS A 26 7.48 -9.46 -10.85
CA LYS A 26 6.48 -10.03 -9.94
C LYS A 26 6.92 -11.41 -9.45
N SER A 27 6.81 -11.64 -8.14
CA SER A 27 7.05 -12.97 -7.57
C SER A 27 5.86 -13.90 -7.72
N GLU A 28 6.11 -15.15 -8.10
CA GLU A 28 5.10 -16.20 -8.13
C GLU A 28 4.80 -16.81 -6.76
N LEU A 29 5.54 -16.43 -5.71
CA LEU A 29 5.35 -16.94 -4.35
C LEU A 29 4.42 -16.07 -3.50
N VAL A 30 4.02 -14.92 -4.03
CA VAL A 30 3.33 -13.87 -3.28
C VAL A 30 2.09 -13.42 -4.03
N ASN A 31 0.99 -13.20 -3.31
CA ASN A 31 -0.18 -12.52 -3.83
C ASN A 31 0.00 -11.02 -3.62
N HIS A 32 -0.19 -10.24 -4.68
CA HIS A 32 -0.08 -8.77 -4.65
C HIS A 32 -1.46 -8.15 -4.88
N SER A 33 -1.73 -7.06 -4.16
CA SER A 33 -2.93 -6.23 -4.35
C SER A 33 -2.62 -4.79 -3.93
N LYS A 34 -3.33 -3.81 -4.50
CA LYS A 34 -3.28 -2.43 -4.03
C LYS A 34 -4.37 -2.19 -2.98
N VAL A 35 -4.03 -1.45 -1.93
CA VAL A 35 -4.94 -1.07 -0.84
C VAL A 35 -4.81 0.42 -0.54
N THR A 36 -5.86 1.02 0.03
CA THR A 36 -5.81 2.39 0.51
C THR A 36 -6.16 2.47 2.00
N PHE A 37 -5.62 3.48 2.69
CA PHE A 37 -5.95 3.75 4.09
C PHE A 37 -5.77 5.23 4.41
N HIS A 38 -6.49 5.72 5.42
CA HIS A 38 -6.39 7.11 5.85
C HIS A 38 -5.38 7.26 6.99
N ASN A 39 -4.54 8.29 6.91
CA ASN A 39 -3.71 8.70 8.05
C ASN A 39 -4.49 9.61 9.02
N ARG A 40 -3.86 9.98 10.14
CA ARG A 40 -4.48 10.83 11.19
C ARG A 40 -4.93 12.22 10.71
N TYR A 41 -4.44 12.67 9.57
CA TYR A 41 -4.74 13.98 8.97
C TYR A 41 -5.83 13.89 7.89
N GLY A 42 -6.44 12.71 7.71
CA GLY A 42 -7.50 12.50 6.72
C GLY A 42 -6.98 12.35 5.28
N ILE A 43 -5.67 12.22 5.07
CA ILE A 43 -5.10 11.98 3.75
C ILE A 43 -5.18 10.48 3.46
N GLU A 44 -5.83 10.13 2.35
CA GLU A 44 -5.84 8.76 1.83
C GLU A 44 -4.48 8.42 1.21
N LEU A 45 -3.90 7.31 1.64
CA LEU A 45 -2.61 6.80 1.17
C LEU A 45 -2.81 5.52 0.38
N ALA A 46 -2.05 5.36 -0.69
CA ALA A 46 -1.98 4.15 -1.50
C ALA A 46 -0.83 3.25 -1.04
N ALA A 47 -1.08 1.94 -1.04
CA ALA A 47 -0.07 0.93 -0.72
C ALA A 47 -0.21 -0.33 -1.56
N ASP A 48 0.92 -0.99 -1.77
CA ASP A 48 1.01 -2.34 -2.29
C ASP A 48 1.08 -3.31 -1.12
N MET A 49 0.12 -4.23 -1.05
CA MET A 49 0.08 -5.31 -0.10
C MET A 49 0.59 -6.59 -0.74
N TYR A 50 1.49 -7.27 -0.05
CA TYR A 50 2.10 -8.52 -0.43
C TYR A 50 1.78 -9.57 0.63
N VAL A 51 1.10 -10.64 0.21
CA VAL A 51 0.66 -11.74 1.08
C VAL A 51 1.34 -13.02 0.62
N PRO A 52 2.07 -13.74 1.49
CA PRO A 52 2.65 -15.03 1.14
C PRO A 52 1.57 -15.99 0.62
N LYS A 53 1.81 -16.68 -0.51
CA LYS A 53 0.88 -17.71 -1.00
C LYS A 53 0.80 -18.89 -0.04
N GLU A 54 -0.26 -19.68 -0.18
CA GLU A 54 -0.55 -20.82 0.71
C GLU A 54 0.62 -21.81 0.81
N SER A 55 1.38 -22.01 -0.27
CA SER A 55 2.58 -22.86 -0.26
C SER A 55 3.63 -22.43 0.77
N LEU A 56 3.77 -21.12 1.04
CA LEU A 56 4.65 -20.59 2.08
C LEU A 56 3.98 -20.62 3.47
N ARG A 57 2.66 -20.51 3.51
CA ARG A 57 1.87 -20.49 4.76
C ARG A 57 1.75 -21.87 5.41
N GLN A 58 1.72 -22.94 4.62
CA GLN A 58 1.66 -24.32 5.14
C GLN A 58 2.80 -24.65 6.11
N ALA A 59 3.99 -24.09 5.89
CA ALA A 59 5.14 -24.24 6.81
C ALA A 59 4.94 -23.54 8.16
N GLN A 60 4.01 -22.58 8.25
CA GLN A 60 3.78 -21.72 9.42
C GLN A 60 2.50 -22.10 10.20
N GLY A 61 1.60 -22.90 9.60
CA GLY A 61 0.32 -23.31 10.16
C GLY A 61 -0.72 -22.18 10.21
N ASP A 62 -1.81 -22.38 10.96
CA ASP A 62 -2.92 -21.42 11.14
C ASP A 62 -2.57 -20.19 12.02
N LYS A 63 -1.29 -19.88 12.17
CA LYS A 63 -0.86 -18.72 12.97
C LYS A 63 -1.08 -17.43 12.19
N ARG A 64 -1.38 -16.35 12.92
CA ARG A 64 -1.40 -15.00 12.34
C ARG A 64 -0.01 -14.68 11.80
N LEU A 65 0.03 -14.13 10.59
CA LEU A 65 1.28 -13.74 9.95
C LEU A 65 1.91 -12.55 10.69
N PRO A 66 3.21 -12.55 10.98
CA PRO A 66 3.92 -11.33 11.34
C PRO A 66 3.86 -10.35 10.18
N ALA A 67 3.77 -9.05 10.47
CA ALA A 67 3.58 -8.02 9.47
C ALA A 67 4.67 -6.94 9.48
N ILE A 68 5.02 -6.43 8.30
CA ILE A 68 6.03 -5.37 8.11
C ILE A 68 5.45 -4.27 7.22
N ALA A 69 5.50 -3.02 7.70
CA ALA A 69 5.26 -1.85 6.86
C ALA A 69 6.62 -1.29 6.40
N VAL A 70 6.77 -1.09 5.09
CA VAL A 70 7.99 -0.62 4.44
C VAL A 70 7.74 0.76 3.84
N SER A 71 8.66 1.68 4.08
CA SER A 71 8.63 3.04 3.54
C SER A 71 10.01 3.49 3.09
N GLY A 72 10.07 4.33 2.04
CA GLY A 72 11.27 5.04 1.61
C GLY A 72 11.87 4.51 0.30
N PRO A 73 13.05 5.02 -0.13
CA PRO A 73 13.74 6.23 0.31
C PRO A 73 12.89 7.51 0.21
N PHE A 74 13.34 8.60 0.83
CA PHE A 74 12.67 9.88 0.69
C PHE A 74 12.66 10.33 -0.79
N GLY A 75 11.48 10.69 -1.30
CA GLY A 75 11.26 11.05 -2.71
C GLY A 75 11.03 9.85 -3.65
N ALA A 76 11.11 8.62 -3.15
CA ALA A 76 10.76 7.41 -3.89
C ALA A 76 9.27 7.06 -3.72
N VAL A 77 8.79 6.15 -4.57
CA VAL A 77 7.44 5.59 -4.53
C VAL A 77 7.49 4.09 -4.26
N LYS A 78 6.36 3.52 -3.83
CA LYS A 78 6.23 2.10 -3.45
C LYS A 78 6.61 1.13 -4.57
N GLU A 79 6.53 1.54 -5.85
CA GLU A 79 6.92 0.75 -7.02
C GLU A 79 8.43 0.46 -7.12
N GLN A 80 9.25 1.13 -6.31
CA GLN A 80 10.71 1.06 -6.36
C GLN A 80 11.27 0.21 -5.21
N SER A 81 12.22 0.75 -4.43
CA SER A 81 12.95 0.00 -3.41
C SER A 81 12.04 -0.53 -2.29
N ALA A 82 11.03 0.25 -1.85
CA ALA A 82 10.12 -0.20 -0.81
C ALA A 82 9.32 -1.44 -1.23
N GLY A 83 8.75 -1.45 -2.44
CA GLY A 83 8.01 -2.59 -2.97
C GLY A 83 8.91 -3.82 -3.16
N LEU A 84 10.14 -3.63 -3.64
CA LEU A 84 11.09 -4.74 -3.81
C LEU A 84 11.38 -5.42 -2.47
N TYR A 85 11.62 -4.60 -1.44
CA TYR A 85 11.88 -5.09 -0.09
C TYR A 85 10.64 -5.76 0.51
N ALA A 86 9.47 -5.16 0.33
CA ALA A 86 8.20 -5.72 0.80
C ALA A 86 7.90 -7.07 0.15
N GLN A 87 8.07 -7.20 -1.17
CA GLN A 87 7.90 -8.47 -1.88
C GLN A 87 8.86 -9.54 -1.34
N HIS A 88 10.15 -9.20 -1.19
CA HIS A 88 11.13 -10.16 -0.71
C HIS A 88 10.85 -10.62 0.74
N MET A 89 10.45 -9.70 1.61
CA MET A 89 10.03 -10.07 2.97
C MET A 89 8.75 -10.92 2.96
N ALA A 90 7.84 -10.75 1.99
CA ALA A 90 6.69 -11.63 1.84
C ALA A 90 7.08 -13.03 1.34
N GLU A 91 8.11 -13.16 0.51
CA GLU A 91 8.68 -14.47 0.14
C GLU A 91 9.26 -15.20 1.36
N LEU A 92 9.71 -14.45 2.37
CA LEU A 92 10.17 -14.97 3.67
C LEU A 92 9.02 -15.22 4.66
N GLY A 93 7.76 -15.04 4.23
CA GLY A 93 6.58 -15.42 4.99
C GLY A 93 6.02 -14.32 5.90
N PHE A 94 6.33 -13.05 5.65
CA PHE A 94 5.71 -11.91 6.33
C PHE A 94 4.54 -11.37 5.50
N LEU A 95 3.48 -10.89 6.15
CA LEU A 95 2.53 -9.98 5.50
C LEU A 95 3.21 -8.63 5.36
N THR A 96 3.31 -8.06 4.16
CA THR A 96 3.97 -6.75 4.02
C THR A 96 3.13 -5.73 3.27
N ILE A 97 3.36 -4.46 3.60
CA ILE A 97 2.85 -3.33 2.83
C ILE A 97 4.01 -2.39 2.48
N ALA A 98 4.06 -1.92 1.24
CA ALA A 98 4.87 -0.78 0.82
C ALA A 98 3.91 0.36 0.48
N PHE A 99 4.07 1.53 1.10
CA PHE A 99 3.11 2.64 0.93
C PHE A 99 3.77 3.92 0.43
N ASP A 100 3.01 4.68 -0.35
CA ASP A 100 3.41 6.01 -0.80
C ASP A 100 3.16 7.03 0.34
N PRO A 101 4.17 7.82 0.72
CA PRO A 101 3.95 8.94 1.64
C PRO A 101 2.88 9.92 1.14
N SER A 102 2.28 10.68 2.06
CA SER A 102 1.35 11.77 1.73
C SER A 102 1.93 12.68 0.64
N PHE A 103 1.08 13.20 -0.25
CA PHE A 103 1.44 14.11 -1.35
C PHE A 103 2.31 13.51 -2.46
N THR A 104 2.64 12.21 -2.40
CA THR A 104 3.54 11.54 -3.34
C THR A 104 2.90 10.30 -3.98
N GLY A 105 3.51 9.77 -5.05
CA GLY A 105 3.04 8.58 -5.74
C GLY A 105 1.55 8.60 -6.10
N GLU A 106 0.87 7.50 -5.80
CA GLU A 106 -0.58 7.35 -5.96
C GLU A 106 -1.36 7.80 -4.72
N SER A 107 -0.69 8.14 -3.62
CA SER A 107 -1.33 8.69 -2.42
C SER A 107 -1.92 10.08 -2.68
N GLY A 108 -2.96 10.44 -1.95
CA GLY A 108 -3.61 11.75 -2.05
C GLY A 108 -2.82 12.90 -1.42
N GLY A 109 -3.48 14.05 -1.32
CA GLY A 109 -2.94 15.29 -0.72
C GLY A 109 -2.46 16.30 -1.78
N GLU A 110 -2.70 17.58 -1.49
CA GLU A 110 -2.28 18.73 -2.29
C GLU A 110 -1.61 19.81 -1.41
N PRO A 111 -0.60 20.54 -1.93
CA PRO A 111 -0.02 20.40 -3.27
C PRO A 111 0.78 19.09 -3.45
N ARG A 112 0.79 18.54 -4.67
CA ARG A 112 1.61 17.35 -5.02
C ARG A 112 3.11 17.58 -4.82
N ARG A 113 3.84 16.51 -4.53
CA ARG A 113 5.31 16.44 -4.40
C ARG A 113 5.86 17.33 -3.29
N MET A 114 5.10 17.48 -2.21
CA MET A 114 5.50 18.19 -0.98
C MET A 114 6.02 17.21 0.06
N ALA A 115 7.19 17.53 0.61
CA ALA A 115 7.82 16.74 1.68
C ALA A 115 7.46 17.21 3.09
N SER A 116 7.16 18.50 3.24
CA SER A 116 6.69 19.13 4.46
C SER A 116 5.54 20.06 4.08
N PRO A 117 4.36 19.93 4.72
CA PRO A 117 3.31 20.94 4.66
C PRO A 117 3.79 22.30 5.17
#